data_AF-A0A7C5AET2-F1
#
_entry.id   AF-A0A7C5AET2-F1
#
_cell.length_a   1.000
_cell.length_b   1.000
_cell.length_c   1.000
_cell.angle_alpha   90.00
_cell.angle_beta   90.00
_cell.angle_gamma   90.00
#
_symmetry.space_group_name_H-M   'P 1'
#
loop_
_entity.id
_entity.type
_entity.pdbx_description
1 polymer ?
#
loop_
_entity_poly.entity_id
_entity_poly.type
_entity_poly.pdbx_seq_one_letter_code
_entity_poly.pdbx_strand_id
1 'polypeptide(L)'
;MNLVNRAMGGIFNVLMAPFEMLGVQFALIFVSGIVGIICLILFKFISWQDGIKRVKDRIKGSMIAIRLYQDDLVIVAKSVVSVFLRNFQYLGLNFGPILPLLIPFVLVLSQFVVRYAYDPLPVVTQEEISRMMPGEGTMVEVRMNKGHEAEVADLEVEFPDGIQAISPIVRSPSAGKAFVEVVAT
;
A
#
# COMPACT_ATOMS: atom_id res chain seq x y z
N MET A 1 -2.43 7.30 18.65
CA MET A 1 -2.18 6.27 17.61
C MET A 1 -3.01 5.00 17.81
N ASN A 2 -3.14 4.45 19.02
CA ASN A 2 -3.90 3.20 19.25
C ASN A 2 -5.41 3.29 18.99
N LEU A 3 -6.05 4.45 19.20
CA LEU A 3 -7.50 4.60 19.02
C LEU A 3 -7.91 4.53 17.53
N VAL A 4 -7.22 5.28 16.67
CA VAL A 4 -7.49 5.29 15.22
C VAL A 4 -7.24 3.90 14.64
N ASN A 5 -6.12 3.26 14.98
CA ASN A 5 -5.82 1.91 14.51
C ASN A 5 -6.84 0.88 15.00
N ARG A 6 -7.27 0.96 16.27
CA ARG A 6 -8.30 0.06 16.81
C ARG A 6 -9.66 0.28 16.15
N ALA A 7 -10.06 1.53 15.94
CA ALA A 7 -11.32 1.87 15.27
C ALA A 7 -11.30 1.40 13.81
N MET A 8 -10.24 1.72 13.06
CA MET A 8 -10.08 1.29 11.67
C MET A 8 -10.00 -0.23 11.57
N GLY A 9 -9.22 -0.88 12.44
CA GLY A 9 -9.13 -2.34 12.49
C GLY A 9 -10.48 -3.00 12.75
N GLY A 10 -11.27 -2.48 13.70
CA GLY A 10 -12.61 -2.98 13.98
C GLY A 10 -13.56 -2.82 12.80
N ILE A 11 -13.58 -1.63 12.18
CA ILE A 11 -14.42 -1.37 10.99
C ILE A 11 -14.03 -2.30 9.84
N PHE A 12 -12.74 -2.42 9.55
CA PHE A 12 -12.27 -3.28 8.46
C PHE A 12 -12.44 -4.77 8.77
N ASN A 13 -12.38 -5.20 10.02
CA ASN A 13 -12.68 -6.59 10.39
C ASN A 13 -14.11 -6.95 10.00
N VAL A 14 -15.08 -6.09 10.32
CA VAL A 14 -16.49 -6.32 9.97
C VAL A 14 -16.71 -6.19 8.47
N LEU A 15 -16.11 -5.17 7.85
CA LEU A 15 -16.27 -4.90 6.42
C LEU A 15 -15.66 -6.00 5.55
N MET A 16 -14.48 -6.54 5.92
CA MET A 16 -13.74 -7.52 5.13
C MET A 16 -14.15 -8.96 5.38
N ALA A 17 -14.72 -9.30 6.54
CA ALA A 17 -15.10 -10.67 6.90
C ALA A 17 -15.81 -11.48 5.79
N PRO A 18 -16.86 -10.97 5.11
CA PRO A 18 -17.53 -11.74 4.06
C PRO A 18 -16.68 -11.89 2.78
N PHE A 19 -15.73 -10.97 2.55
CA PHE A 19 -14.89 -10.98 1.35
C PHE A 19 -13.64 -11.83 1.52
N GLU A 20 -13.08 -11.91 2.73
CA GLU A 20 -11.93 -12.77 3.04
C GLU A 20 -12.25 -14.25 2.80
N MET A 21 -13.51 -14.67 3.00
CA MET A 21 -13.99 -16.01 2.66
C MET A 21 -13.94 -16.33 1.14
N LEU A 22 -13.95 -15.31 0.29
CA LEU A 22 -13.94 -15.45 -1.18
C LEU A 22 -12.52 -15.40 -1.77
N GLY A 23 -11.50 -15.29 -0.90
CA GLY A 23 -10.10 -15.24 -1.28
C GLY A 23 -9.54 -13.83 -1.38
N VAL A 24 -8.23 -13.72 -1.11
CA VAL A 24 -7.48 -12.46 -1.00
C VAL A 24 -7.55 -11.63 -2.28
N GLN A 25 -7.45 -12.28 -3.45
CA GLN A 25 -7.48 -11.59 -4.76
C GLN A 25 -8.81 -10.90 -5.01
N PHE A 26 -9.92 -11.58 -4.71
CA PHE A 26 -11.26 -11.02 -4.90
C PHE A 26 -11.51 -9.86 -3.93
N ALA A 27 -11.17 -10.04 -2.65
CA ALA A 27 -11.30 -9.00 -1.64
C ALA A 27 -10.52 -7.73 -2.04
N LEU A 28 -9.26 -7.88 -2.46
CA LEU A 28 -8.42 -6.75 -2.90
C LEU A 28 -9.02 -6.00 -4.09
N ILE A 29 -9.42 -6.70 -5.15
CA ILE A 29 -9.96 -6.07 -6.37
C ILE A 29 -11.27 -5.35 -6.05
N PHE A 30 -12.20 -6.04 -5.40
CA PHE A 30 -13.55 -5.53 -5.18
C PHE A 30 -13.55 -4.32 -4.24
N VAL A 31 -12.83 -4.42 -3.12
CA VAL A 31 -12.75 -3.34 -2.13
C VAL A 31 -11.99 -2.15 -2.70
N SER A 32 -10.89 -2.36 -3.42
CA SER A 32 -10.17 -1.27 -4.09
C SER A 32 -11.06 -0.55 -5.10
N GLY A 33 -11.91 -1.29 -5.82
CA GLY A 33 -12.90 -0.72 -6.73
C GLY A 33 -13.91 0.18 -6.01
N ILE A 34 -14.49 -0.30 -4.91
CA ILE A 34 -15.45 0.48 -4.11
C ILE A 34 -14.79 1.73 -3.54
N VAL A 35 -13.60 1.60 -2.95
CA VAL A 35 -12.85 2.74 -2.39
C VAL A 35 -12.51 3.74 -3.49
N GLY A 36 -12.10 3.27 -4.68
CA GLY A 36 -11.86 4.12 -5.84
C GLY A 36 -13.10 4.93 -6.24
N ILE A 37 -14.27 4.30 -6.30
CA ILE A 37 -15.55 4.99 -6.60
C ILE A 37 -15.86 6.03 -5.52
N ILE A 38 -15.70 5.69 -4.24
CA ILE A 38 -15.91 6.61 -3.12
C ILE A 38 -14.95 7.82 -3.24
N CYS A 39 -13.66 7.59 -3.55
CA CYS A 39 -12.69 8.65 -3.76
C CYS A 39 -13.07 9.58 -4.93
N LEU A 40 -13.60 9.04 -6.05
CA LEU A 40 -14.10 9.85 -7.17
C LEU A 40 -15.31 10.71 -6.77
N ILE A 41 -16.23 10.15 -5.99
CA ILE A 41 -17.39 10.87 -5.46
C ILE A 41 -16.92 12.00 -4.54
N LEU A 42 -16.01 11.72 -3.60
CA LEU A 42 -15.45 12.73 -2.70
C LEU A 42 -14.68 13.81 -3.46
N PHE A 43 -13.92 13.43 -4.49
CA PHE A 43 -13.22 14.37 -5.36
C PHE A 43 -14.18 15.39 -5.97
N LYS A 44 -15.36 14.94 -6.44
CA LYS A 44 -16.39 15.82 -7.00
C LYS A 44 -16.86 16.87 -5.99
N PHE A 45 -16.97 16.52 -4.70
CA PHE A 45 -17.41 17.44 -3.65
C PHE A 45 -16.31 18.42 -3.19
N ILE A 46 -15.05 17.97 -3.20
CA ILE A 46 -13.92 18.77 -2.72
C ILE A 46 -13.38 19.71 -3.83
N SER A 47 -13.51 19.31 -5.10
CA SER A 47 -12.95 20.05 -6.23
C SER A 47 -13.65 21.38 -6.49
N TRP A 48 -12.86 22.45 -6.61
CA TRP A 48 -13.36 23.78 -6.97
C TRP A 48 -13.58 23.92 -8.49
N GLN A 49 -14.64 23.28 -8.98
CA GLN A 49 -14.98 23.20 -10.40
C GLN A 49 -15.13 24.58 -11.07
N ASP A 50 -15.68 25.57 -10.37
CA ASP A 50 -15.84 26.93 -10.91
C ASP A 50 -14.50 27.66 -11.07
N GLY A 51 -13.57 27.45 -10.13
CA GLY A 51 -12.20 27.95 -10.25
C GLY A 51 -11.52 27.37 -11.48
N ILE A 52 -11.66 26.05 -11.67
CA ILE A 52 -11.09 25.33 -12.82
C ILE A 52 -11.66 25.85 -14.14
N LYS A 53 -12.98 26.04 -14.24
CA LYS A 53 -13.63 26.61 -15.43
C LYS A 53 -13.09 28.01 -15.74
N ARG A 54 -13.04 28.91 -14.74
CA ARG A 54 -12.52 30.27 -14.91
C ARG A 54 -11.08 30.30 -15.40
N VAL A 55 -10.20 29.46 -14.85
CA VAL A 55 -8.80 29.37 -15.31
C VAL A 55 -8.72 28.83 -16.74
N LYS A 56 -9.55 27.83 -17.08
CA LYS A 56 -9.61 27.28 -18.45
C LYS A 56 -10.06 28.31 -19.48
N ASP A 57 -11.08 29.11 -19.17
CA ASP A 57 -11.56 30.17 -20.07
C ASP A 57 -10.51 31.27 -20.25
N ARG A 58 -9.79 31.58 -19.17
CA ARG A 58 -8.63 32.45 -19.17
C ARG A 58 -7.48 31.92 -20.05
N ILE A 59 -7.21 30.61 -20.05
CA ILE A 59 -6.22 29.99 -20.95
C ILE A 59 -6.68 30.13 -22.41
N LYS A 60 -7.95 29.81 -22.70
CA LYS A 60 -8.53 29.97 -24.04
C LYS A 60 -8.43 31.40 -24.55
N GLY A 61 -8.74 32.39 -23.71
CA GLY A 61 -8.60 33.81 -24.07
C GLY A 61 -7.18 34.19 -24.46
N SER A 62 -6.18 33.73 -23.72
CA SER A 62 -4.77 33.95 -24.07
C SER A 62 -4.36 33.22 -25.36
N MET A 63 -4.90 32.03 -25.65
CA MET A 63 -4.67 31.36 -26.94
C MET A 63 -5.30 32.11 -28.12
N ILE A 64 -6.48 32.69 -27.94
CA ILE A 64 -7.12 33.53 -28.97
C ILE A 64 -6.27 34.79 -29.22
N ALA A 65 -5.72 35.42 -28.18
CA ALA A 65 -4.85 36.59 -28.32
C ALA A 65 -3.59 36.29 -29.15
N ILE A 66 -2.96 35.13 -28.95
CA ILE A 66 -1.82 34.68 -29.77
C ILE A 66 -2.20 34.63 -31.25
N ARG A 67 -3.40 34.15 -31.58
CA ARG A 67 -3.86 34.02 -32.96
C ARG A 67 -4.31 35.34 -33.58
N LEU A 68 -4.86 36.26 -32.77
CA LEU A 68 -5.35 37.56 -33.24
C LEU A 68 -4.21 38.57 -33.47
N TYR A 69 -3.18 38.52 -32.63
CA TYR A 69 -2.04 39.45 -32.65
C TYR A 69 -0.75 38.76 -33.10
N GLN A 70 -0.85 37.82 -34.03
CA GLN A 70 0.29 36.99 -34.48
C GLN A 70 1.50 37.81 -34.96
N ASP A 71 1.28 39.02 -35.46
CA ASP A 71 2.33 39.92 -35.97
C ASP A 71 2.93 40.84 -34.88
N ASP A 72 2.36 40.86 -33.67
CA ASP A 72 2.90 41.58 -32.51
C ASP A 72 3.58 40.61 -31.54
N LEU A 73 4.91 40.49 -31.68
CA LEU A 73 5.73 39.60 -30.87
C LEU A 73 5.63 39.86 -29.36
N VAL A 74 5.40 41.11 -28.93
CA VAL A 74 5.30 41.46 -27.51
C VAL A 74 3.99 40.94 -26.93
N ILE A 75 2.89 41.10 -27.66
CA ILE A 75 1.57 40.56 -27.25
C ILE A 75 1.60 39.03 -27.25
N VAL A 76 2.20 38.42 -28.27
CA VAL A 76 2.35 36.95 -28.34
C VAL A 76 3.16 36.43 -27.15
N ALA A 77 4.34 37.00 -26.87
CA ALA A 77 5.18 36.57 -25.76
C ALA A 77 4.47 36.68 -24.40
N LYS A 78 3.79 37.80 -24.13
CA LYS A 78 2.97 37.98 -22.91
C LYS A 78 1.85 36.95 -22.81
N SER A 79 1.20 36.65 -23.94
CA SER A 79 0.10 35.68 -23.99
C SER A 79 0.59 34.26 -23.75
N VAL A 80 1.76 33.88 -24.27
CA VAL A 80 2.41 32.58 -24.01
C VAL A 80 2.73 32.43 -22.52
N VAL A 81 3.36 33.43 -21.89
CA VAL A 81 3.65 33.42 -20.45
C VAL A 81 2.35 33.32 -19.64
N SER A 82 1.31 34.06 -20.03
CA SER A 82 -0.01 33.98 -19.40
C SER A 82 -0.61 32.57 -19.50
N VAL A 83 -0.56 31.92 -20.66
CA VAL A 83 -1.00 30.52 -20.83
C VAL A 83 -0.21 29.61 -19.89
N PHE A 84 1.11 29.74 -19.84
CA PHE A 84 1.96 28.91 -19.00
C PHE A 84 1.61 29.05 -17.51
N LEU A 85 1.60 30.28 -16.98
CA LEU A 85 1.25 30.55 -15.57
C LEU A 85 -0.16 30.07 -15.21
N ARG A 86 -1.13 30.24 -16.12
CA ARG A 86 -2.50 29.77 -15.91
C ARG A 86 -2.60 28.25 -15.93
N ASN A 87 -1.75 27.54 -16.69
CA ASN A 87 -1.66 26.08 -16.61
C ASN A 87 -1.11 25.63 -15.25
N PHE A 88 -0.13 26.32 -14.67
CA PHE A 88 0.30 26.04 -13.29
C PHE A 88 -0.84 26.25 -12.28
N GLN A 89 -1.59 27.34 -12.43
CA GLN A 89 -2.78 27.59 -11.59
C GLN A 89 -3.84 26.49 -11.76
N TYR A 90 -4.08 26.05 -13.00
CA TYR A 90 -4.98 24.95 -13.31
C TYR A 90 -4.53 23.65 -12.64
N LEU A 91 -3.24 23.31 -12.71
CA LEU A 91 -2.67 22.15 -12.03
C LEU A 91 -2.88 22.27 -10.52
N GLY A 92 -2.55 23.41 -9.90
CA GLY A 92 -2.76 23.63 -8.47
C GLY A 92 -4.21 23.42 -8.03
N LEU A 93 -5.18 23.90 -8.81
CA LEU A 93 -6.60 23.66 -8.54
C LEU A 93 -7.01 22.17 -8.64
N ASN A 94 -6.35 21.40 -9.50
CA ASN A 94 -6.58 19.95 -9.61
C ASN A 94 -5.89 19.15 -8.50
N PHE A 95 -4.76 19.64 -7.97
CA PHE A 95 -4.06 19.03 -6.84
C PHE A 95 -4.73 19.35 -5.49
N GLY A 96 -5.46 20.46 -5.39
CA GLY A 96 -6.16 20.86 -4.17
C GLY A 96 -6.98 19.73 -3.53
N PRO A 97 -7.83 19.02 -4.29
CA PRO A 97 -8.60 17.88 -3.78
C PRO A 97 -7.80 16.65 -3.41
N ILE A 98 -6.59 16.47 -3.97
CA ILE A 98 -5.76 15.29 -3.71
C ILE A 98 -5.29 15.28 -2.26
N LEU A 99 -4.93 16.43 -1.69
CA LEU A 99 -4.46 16.54 -0.30
C LEU A 99 -5.45 15.98 0.74
N PRO A 100 -6.71 16.43 0.80
CA PRO A 100 -7.68 15.86 1.74
C PRO A 100 -8.09 14.42 1.39
N LEU A 101 -8.08 14.03 0.10
CA LEU A 101 -8.35 12.65 -0.32
C LEU A 101 -7.23 11.68 0.07
N LEU A 102 -6.00 12.18 0.25
CA LEU A 102 -4.88 11.37 0.70
C LEU A 102 -5.12 10.80 2.10
N ILE A 103 -5.86 11.50 2.95
CA ILE A 103 -6.18 11.04 4.31
C ILE A 103 -6.97 9.72 4.30
N PRO A 104 -8.17 9.63 3.71
CA PRO A 104 -8.89 8.36 3.64
C PRO A 104 -8.11 7.32 2.83
N PHE A 105 -7.41 7.72 1.77
CA PHE A 105 -6.62 6.79 0.97
C PHE A 105 -5.52 6.09 1.77
N VAL A 106 -4.73 6.84 2.56
CA VAL A 106 -3.69 6.28 3.43
C VAL A 106 -4.28 5.40 4.52
N LEU A 107 -5.44 5.75 5.07
CA LEU A 107 -6.12 4.90 6.04
C LEU A 107 -6.50 3.55 5.42
N VAL A 108 -7.13 3.52 4.25
CA VAL A 108 -7.44 2.27 3.55
C VAL A 108 -6.17 1.49 3.22
N LEU A 109 -5.17 2.15 2.63
CA LEU A 109 -3.91 1.51 2.24
C LEU A 109 -3.21 0.87 3.44
N SER A 110 -3.20 1.55 4.60
CA SER A 110 -2.63 1.01 5.83
C SER A 110 -3.33 -0.28 6.27
N GLN A 111 -4.65 -0.36 6.10
CA GLN A 111 -5.41 -1.57 6.44
C GLN A 111 -5.10 -2.72 5.49
N PHE A 112 -4.87 -2.44 4.20
CA PHE A 112 -4.42 -3.46 3.25
C PHE A 112 -3.00 -3.95 3.55
N VAL A 113 -2.09 -3.05 3.95
CA VAL A 113 -0.73 -3.46 4.35
C VAL A 113 -0.79 -4.41 5.55
N VAL A 114 -1.58 -4.08 6.57
CA VAL A 114 -1.70 -4.94 7.77
C VAL A 114 -2.27 -6.31 7.45
N ARG A 115 -3.17 -6.42 6.46
CA ARG A 115 -3.87 -7.68 6.14
C ARG A 115 -3.18 -8.53 5.08
N TYR A 116 -2.57 -7.88 4.09
CA TYR A 116 -2.19 -8.53 2.82
C TYR A 116 -0.75 -8.24 2.39
N ALA A 117 0.06 -7.51 3.19
CA ALA A 117 1.46 -7.26 2.83
C ALA A 117 2.37 -8.49 2.98
N TYR A 118 1.94 -9.47 3.78
CA TYR A 118 2.69 -10.68 4.06
C TYR A 118 1.85 -11.90 3.73
N ASP A 119 2.52 -12.92 3.22
CA ASP A 119 1.93 -14.25 3.10
C ASP A 119 1.89 -14.88 4.51
N PRO A 120 0.70 -15.16 5.06
CA PRO A 120 0.60 -15.72 6.40
C PRO A 120 1.18 -17.15 6.42
N LEU A 121 1.72 -17.56 7.58
CA LEU A 121 2.05 -18.96 7.80
C LEU A 121 0.79 -19.80 7.61
N PRO A 122 0.85 -20.90 6.83
CA PRO A 122 -0.29 -21.77 6.67
C PRO A 122 -0.66 -22.36 8.04
N VAL A 123 -1.93 -22.20 8.43
CA VAL A 123 -2.49 -22.81 9.62
C VAL A 123 -2.91 -24.22 9.24
N VAL A 124 -2.24 -25.21 9.83
CA VAL A 124 -2.44 -26.63 9.54
C VAL A 124 -2.89 -27.37 10.79
N THR A 125 -3.77 -28.33 10.60
CA THR A 125 -4.22 -29.22 11.67
C THR A 125 -3.15 -30.25 12.01
N GLN A 126 -3.21 -30.81 13.23
CA GLN A 126 -2.27 -31.85 13.67
C GLN A 126 -2.26 -33.09 12.75
N GLU A 127 -3.40 -33.40 12.12
CA GLU A 127 -3.52 -34.48 11.15
C GLU A 127 -2.75 -34.18 9.85
N GLU A 128 -2.76 -32.93 9.41
CA GLU A 128 -2.04 -32.47 8.22
C GLU A 128 -0.53 -32.46 8.46
N ILE A 129 -0.07 -32.03 9.64
CA ILE A 129 1.35 -32.07 10.02
C ILE A 129 1.93 -33.47 9.87
N SER A 130 1.18 -34.50 10.28
CA SER A 130 1.61 -35.90 10.19
C SER A 130 1.76 -36.41 8.75
N ARG A 131 1.16 -35.73 7.77
CA ARG A 131 1.21 -36.08 6.34
C ARG A 131 2.16 -35.20 5.54
N MET A 132 2.66 -34.12 6.13
CA MET A 132 3.56 -33.19 5.45
C MET A 132 4.91 -33.85 5.13
N MET A 133 5.45 -33.52 3.98
CA MET A 133 6.80 -33.88 3.59
C MET A 133 7.80 -32.82 4.09
N PRO A 134 9.06 -33.21 4.36
CA PRO A 134 10.12 -32.24 4.62
C PRO A 134 10.22 -31.20 3.49
N GLY A 135 10.31 -29.91 3.83
CA GLY A 135 10.31 -28.82 2.85
C GLY A 135 8.94 -28.22 2.55
N GLU A 136 7.84 -28.77 3.09
CA GLU A 136 6.49 -28.18 2.97
C GLU A 136 6.19 -27.14 4.08
N GLY A 137 7.02 -27.09 5.13
CA GLY A 137 6.93 -26.05 6.16
C GLY A 137 7.56 -24.73 5.74
N THR A 138 7.33 -23.68 6.53
CA THR A 138 8.01 -22.40 6.32
C THR A 138 9.39 -22.43 6.98
N MET A 139 10.44 -22.20 6.18
CA MET A 139 11.82 -22.21 6.68
C MET A 139 12.17 -20.88 7.37
N VAL A 140 12.59 -20.96 8.63
CA VAL A 140 13.14 -19.84 9.40
C VAL A 140 14.67 -19.97 9.43
N GLU A 141 15.37 -18.95 8.89
CA GLU A 141 16.82 -18.82 8.99
C GLU A 141 17.17 -17.87 10.14
N VAL A 142 17.93 -18.37 11.12
CA VAL A 142 18.59 -17.55 12.13
C VAL A 142 20.03 -17.33 11.68
N ARG A 143 20.43 -16.06 11.53
CA ARG A 143 21.78 -15.68 11.12
C ARG A 143 22.47 -14.89 12.21
N MET A 144 23.66 -15.35 12.63
CA MET A 144 24.46 -14.62 13.60
C MET A 144 25.14 -13.42 12.96
N ASN A 145 25.37 -12.41 13.81
CA ASN A 145 26.19 -11.28 13.46
C ASN A 145 27.66 -11.71 13.33
N LYS A 146 28.43 -10.90 12.60
CA LYS A 146 29.86 -11.15 12.41
C LYS A 146 30.59 -11.19 13.76
N GLY A 147 31.46 -12.18 13.95
CA GLY A 147 32.20 -12.41 15.19
C GLY A 147 31.49 -13.30 16.22
N HIS A 148 30.23 -13.65 15.98
CA HIS A 148 29.42 -14.53 16.83
C HIS A 148 29.01 -15.82 16.10
N GLU A 149 29.66 -16.17 14.99
CA GLU A 149 29.26 -17.31 14.15
C GLU A 149 29.33 -18.65 14.90
N ALA A 150 30.27 -18.79 15.84
CA ALA A 150 30.42 -19.99 16.65
C ALA A 150 29.26 -20.21 17.63
N GLU A 151 28.57 -19.14 18.07
CA GLU A 151 27.46 -19.21 19.02
C GLU A 151 26.23 -19.90 18.45
N VAL A 152 26.17 -20.09 17.12
CA VAL A 152 25.13 -20.91 16.47
C VAL A 152 25.08 -22.33 17.01
N ALA A 153 26.23 -22.90 17.39
CA ALA A 153 26.30 -24.29 17.85
C ALA A 153 25.40 -24.55 19.06
N ASP A 154 25.27 -23.56 19.94
CA ASP A 154 24.53 -23.64 21.20
C ASP A 154 23.17 -22.92 21.12
N LEU A 155 22.73 -22.51 19.93
CA LEU A 155 21.46 -21.82 19.73
C LEU A 155 20.28 -22.75 20.08
N GLU A 156 19.46 -22.35 21.04
CA GLU A 156 18.14 -22.92 21.32
C GLU A 156 17.04 -21.98 20.84
N VAL A 157 15.96 -22.54 20.29
CA VAL A 157 14.82 -21.78 19.76
C VAL A 157 13.56 -22.23 20.49
N GLU A 158 12.96 -21.31 21.23
CA GLU A 158 11.64 -21.50 21.84
C GLU A 158 10.56 -20.95 20.91
N PHE A 159 9.54 -21.76 20.64
CA PHE A 159 8.42 -21.36 19.82
C PHE A 159 7.25 -20.90 20.69
N PRO A 160 6.56 -19.81 20.32
CA PRO A 160 5.36 -19.38 21.02
C PRO A 160 4.18 -20.33 20.71
N ASP A 161 3.14 -20.24 21.54
CA ASP A 161 1.89 -20.98 21.34
C ASP A 161 1.32 -20.73 19.93
N GLY A 162 0.89 -21.79 19.26
CA GLY A 162 0.36 -21.75 17.89
C GLY A 162 1.44 -21.87 16.79
N ILE A 163 2.71 -22.02 17.14
CA ILE A 163 3.78 -22.35 16.19
C ILE A 163 4.44 -23.67 16.61
N GLN A 164 4.53 -24.60 15.67
CA GLN A 164 5.16 -25.90 15.89
C GLN A 164 6.30 -26.12 14.90
N ALA A 165 7.45 -26.58 15.41
CA ALA A 165 8.54 -27.04 14.56
C ALA A 165 8.22 -28.44 14.01
N ILE A 166 8.37 -28.60 12.69
CA ILE A 166 8.19 -29.88 12.00
C ILE A 166 9.52 -30.58 11.70
N SER A 167 10.63 -29.86 11.85
CA SER A 167 11.98 -30.39 11.67
C SER A 167 12.87 -30.05 12.86
N PRO A 168 13.88 -30.89 13.16
CA PRO A 168 14.91 -30.52 14.12
C PRO A 168 15.71 -29.33 13.59
N ILE A 169 16.19 -28.48 14.50
CA ILE A 169 17.05 -27.35 14.14
C ILE A 169 18.38 -27.84 13.53
N VAL A 170 18.69 -27.36 12.33
CA VAL A 170 19.93 -27.66 11.60
C VAL A 170 20.87 -26.47 11.76
N ARG A 171 22.07 -26.72 12.28
CA ARG A 171 23.07 -25.69 12.59
C ARG A 171 24.25 -25.80 11.64
N SER A 172 24.72 -24.65 11.14
CA SER A 172 25.92 -24.51 10.32
C SER A 172 26.88 -23.51 10.99
N PRO A 173 27.76 -23.98 11.89
CA PRO A 173 28.69 -23.11 12.62
C PRO A 173 29.66 -22.37 11.69
N SER A 174 30.11 -23.02 10.61
CA SER A 174 31.02 -22.40 9.63
C SER A 174 30.38 -21.25 8.86
N ALA A 175 29.05 -21.26 8.71
CA ALA A 175 28.30 -20.21 8.05
C ALA A 175 27.66 -19.21 9.03
N GLY A 176 27.72 -19.47 10.35
CA GLY A 176 27.00 -18.68 11.35
C GLY A 176 25.49 -18.67 11.14
N LYS A 177 24.89 -19.81 10.72
CA LYS A 177 23.45 -19.92 10.42
C LYS A 177 22.80 -21.15 11.05
N ALA A 178 21.54 -21.03 11.46
CA ALA A 178 20.67 -22.14 11.80
C ALA A 178 19.35 -22.08 11.02
N PHE A 179 18.76 -23.24 10.78
CA PHE A 179 17.54 -23.42 10.00
C PHE A 179 16.56 -24.30 10.76
N VAL A 180 15.28 -23.94 10.73
CA VAL A 180 14.19 -24.76 11.26
C VAL A 180 12.94 -24.56 10.42
N GLU A 181 12.18 -25.62 10.18
CA GLU A 181 10.90 -25.54 9.49
C GLU A 181 9.77 -25.50 10.52
N VAL A 182 8.86 -24.54 10.33
CA VAL A 182 7.74 -24.31 11.23
C VAL A 182 6.42 -24.25 10.47
N VAL A 183 5.35 -24.55 11.20
CA VAL A 183 3.97 -24.40 10.75
C VAL A 183 3.15 -23.74 11.87
N ALA A 184 2.03 -23.10 11.50
CA ALA A 184 1.10 -22.58 12.48
C ALA A 184 0.02 -23.64 12.79
N THR A 185 -0.39 -23.75 14.05
CA THR A 185 -1.38 -24.73 14.55
C THR A 185 -2.54 -24.06 15.25
#